data_AF-A0A524E8Z4-F1
#
_entry.id   AF-A0A524E8Z4-F1
#
_cell.length_a   1.000
_cell.length_b   1.000
_cell.length_c   1.000
_cell.angle_alpha   90.00
_cell.angle_beta   90.00
_cell.angle_gamma   90.00
#
_symmetry.space_group_name_H-M   'P 1'
#
loop_
_entity.id
_entity.type
_entity.pdbx_description
1 polymer ?
#
loop_
_entity_poly.entity_id
_entity_poly.type
_entity_poly.pdbx_seq_one_letter_code
_entity_poly.pdbx_strand_id
1 'polypeptide(L)' 'MSKAYVKKSKLLNATLGLKNIMGRHFLAIEQAFRDGTPTAWATSGTPVELLYAMDVQPMLPENSATISAARK' A
#
# COMPACT_ATOMS: atom_id res chain seq x y z
N MET A 1 23.96 3.74 29.79
CA MET A 1 23.41 3.67 28.43
C MET A 1 22.58 4.93 28.20
N SER A 2 23.01 5.82 27.29
CA SER A 2 22.27 7.06 27.02
C SER A 2 20.96 6.74 26.28
N LYS A 3 19.83 7.28 26.75
CA LYS A 3 18.57 7.21 26.00
C LYS A 3 18.72 8.06 24.74
N ALA A 4 18.67 7.43 23.57
CA ALA A 4 18.64 8.14 22.30
C ALA A 4 17.38 9.03 22.27
N TYR A 5 17.59 10.34 22.09
CA TYR A 5 16.49 11.28 21.93
C TYR A 5 15.83 11.08 20.57
N VAL A 6 14.64 10.46 20.56
CA VAL A 6 13.85 10.33 19.33
C VAL A 6 13.15 11.66 19.06
N LYS A 7 13.65 12.40 18.07
CA LYS A 7 13.03 13.64 17.61
C LYS A 7 11.59 13.34 17.17
N LYS A 8 10.61 13.89 17.89
CA LYS A 8 9.18 13.71 17.56
C LYS A 8 8.92 14.26 16.15
N SER A 9 8.34 13.41 15.29
CA SER A 9 7.93 13.81 13.93
C SER A 9 6.91 14.95 14.01
N LYS A 10 6.99 15.92 13.10
CA LYS A 10 5.93 16.94 12.91
C LYS A 10 4.63 16.35 12.37
N LEU A 11 4.63 15.09 11.93
CA LEU A 11 3.45 14.42 11.38
C LEU A 11 2.52 13.93 12.48
N LEU A 12 1.22 14.01 12.22
CA LEU A 12 0.20 13.38 13.06
C LEU A 12 0.40 11.86 13.07
N ASN A 13 0.14 11.22 14.22
CA ASN A 13 0.21 9.76 14.34
C ASN A 13 -0.69 9.05 13.31
N ALA A 14 -1.88 9.61 13.03
CA ALA A 14 -2.78 9.11 12.01
C ALA A 14 -2.15 9.13 10.61
N THR A 15 -1.41 10.19 10.26
CA THR A 15 -0.70 10.29 8.98
C THR A 15 0.37 9.21 8.85
N LEU A 16 1.11 8.93 9.93
CA LEU A 16 2.08 7.83 9.95
C LEU A 16 1.39 6.47 9.78
N GLY A 17 0.27 6.26 10.47
CA GLY A 17 -0.54 5.04 10.35
C GLY A 17 -1.02 4.81 8.92
N LEU A 18 -1.59 5.83 8.28
CA LEU A 18 -2.05 5.75 6.89
C LEU A 18 -0.90 5.46 5.92
N LYS A 19 0.24 6.14 6.05
CA LYS A 19 1.43 5.85 5.24
C LYS A 19 1.90 4.39 5.38
N ASN A 20 1.85 3.83 6.59
CA ASN A 20 2.21 2.44 6.81
C ASN A 20 1.19 1.45 6.22
N ILE A 21 -0.11 1.75 6.27
CA ILE A 21 -1.15 0.91 5.65
C ILE A 21 -0.99 0.93 4.13
N MET A 22 -0.89 2.12 3.54
CA MET A 22 -0.68 2.28 2.10
C MET A 22 0.61 1.62 1.62
N GLY A 23 1.72 1.83 2.34
CA GLY A 23 3.01 1.22 2.01
C GLY A 23 2.94 -0.31 2.02
N ARG A 24 2.31 -0.90 3.04
CA ARG A 24 2.10 -2.36 3.11
C ARG A 24 1.24 -2.88 1.97
N HIS A 25 0.22 -2.14 1.54
CA HIS A 25 -0.60 -2.51 0.39
C HIS A 25 0.22 -2.61 -0.91
N PHE A 26 1.06 -1.61 -1.21
CA PHE A 26 1.94 -1.66 -2.39
C PHE A 26 3.00 -2.74 -2.31
N LEU A 27 3.58 -2.96 -1.12
CA LEU A 27 4.54 -4.06 -0.91
C LEU A 27 3.90 -5.43 -1.13
N ALA A 28 2.63 -5.62 -0.72
CA ALA A 28 1.92 -6.88 -0.96
C ALA A 28 1.70 -7.16 -2.46
N ILE A 29 1.43 -6.12 -3.27
CA ILE A 29 1.32 -6.25 -4.73
C ILE A 29 2.65 -6.69 -5.35
N GLU A 30 3.74 -6.01 -4.97
CA GLU A 30 5.09 -6.34 -5.44
C GLU A 30 5.51 -7.76 -5.00
N GLN A 31 5.18 -8.14 -3.77
CA GLN A 31 5.48 -9.46 -3.22
C GLN A 31 4.70 -10.56 -3.96
N ALA A 32 3.41 -10.36 -4.22
CA ALA A 32 2.60 -11.29 -5.01
C ALA A 32 3.20 -11.55 -6.40
N PHE A 33 3.66 -10.48 -7.08
CA PHE A 33 4.37 -10.60 -8.35
C PHE A 33 5.66 -11.43 -8.23
N ARG A 34 6.47 -11.20 -7.20
CA ARG A 34 7.72 -11.95 -6.96
C ARG A 34 7.48 -13.42 -6.63
N ASP A 35 6.40 -13.72 -5.92
CA ASP A 35 6.03 -15.07 -5.51
C ASP A 35 5.27 -15.84 -6.60
N GLY A 36 4.98 -15.20 -7.74
CA GLY A 36 4.17 -15.81 -8.81
C GLY A 36 2.69 -15.95 -8.46
N THR A 37 2.22 -15.28 -7.41
CA THR A 37 0.80 -15.18 -7.09
C THR A 37 0.13 -14.26 -8.12
N PRO A 38 -1.00 -14.66 -8.72
CA PRO A 38 -1.68 -13.84 -9.70
C PRO A 38 -2.01 -12.44 -9.16
N THR A 39 -1.79 -11.41 -9.99
CA THR A 39 -2.19 -10.04 -9.68
C THR A 39 -3.20 -9.56 -10.71
N ALA A 40 -4.12 -8.68 -10.29
CA ALA A 40 -5.14 -8.13 -11.18
C ALA A 40 -5.20 -6.61 -11.05
N TRP A 41 -5.24 -5.92 -12.18
CA TRP A 41 -5.59 -4.50 -12.21
C TRP A 41 -7.10 -4.36 -12.11
N ALA A 42 -7.55 -3.66 -11.08
CA ALA A 42 -8.95 -3.49 -10.72
C ALA A 42 -9.30 -2.01 -10.66
N THR A 43 -10.53 -1.65 -11.02
CA THR A 43 -11.02 -0.27 -10.84
C THR A 43 -11.49 -0.07 -9.39
N SER A 44 -11.61 1.18 -8.93
CA SER A 44 -12.09 1.49 -7.57
C SER A 44 -13.49 0.94 -7.23
N GLY A 45 -14.32 0.66 -8.24
CA GLY A 45 -15.64 0.02 -8.06
C GLY A 45 -15.64 -1.50 -8.12
N THR A 46 -14.48 -2.14 -8.33
CA THR A 46 -14.40 -3.60 -8.44
C THR A 46 -14.63 -4.25 -7.07
N PRO A 47 -15.44 -5.33 -6.97
CA PRO A 47 -15.59 -6.11 -5.74
C PRO A 47 -14.31 -6.92 -5.48
N VAL A 48 -13.31 -6.29 -4.86
CA VAL A 48 -11.98 -6.87 -4.62
C VAL A 48 -12.02 -8.11 -3.73
N GLU A 49 -13.09 -8.30 -2.96
CA GLU A 49 -13.33 -9.49 -2.15
C GLU A 49 -13.34 -10.77 -3.00
N LEU A 50 -13.84 -10.72 -4.23
CA LEU A 50 -13.82 -11.86 -5.15
C LEU A 50 -12.39 -12.20 -5.59
N LEU A 51 -11.54 -11.19 -5.79
CA LEU A 51 -10.14 -11.39 -6.15
C LEU A 51 -9.37 -12.03 -4.99
N TYR A 52 -9.59 -11.54 -3.77
CA TYR A 52 -9.00 -12.14 -2.57
C TYR A 52 -9.45 -13.59 -2.36
N ALA A 53 -10.72 -13.92 -2.61
CA ALA A 53 -11.23 -15.28 -2.49
C ALA A 53 -10.59 -16.27 -3.50
N MET A 54 -9.97 -15.75 -4.56
CA MET A 54 -9.29 -16.53 -5.60
C MET A 54 -7.77 -16.49 -5.47
N ASP A 55 -7.24 -16.01 -4.33
CA ASP A 55 -5.80 -15.78 -4.12
C ASP A 55 -5.18 -14.87 -5.21
N VAL A 56 -5.96 -13.90 -5.71
CA VAL A 56 -5.52 -12.88 -6.67
C VAL A 56 -5.30 -11.56 -5.94
N GLN A 57 -4.09 -11.02 -6.01
CA GLN A 57 -3.75 -9.75 -5.37
C GLN A 57 -4.20 -8.55 -6.22
N PRO A 58 -5.15 -7.72 -5.76
CA PRO A 58 -5.64 -6.58 -6.53
C PRO A 58 -4.68 -5.39 -6.47
N MET A 59 -4.59 -4.68 -7.58
CA MET A 59 -3.90 -3.40 -7.74
C MET A 59 -4.85 -2.39 -8.38
N LEU A 60 -5.00 -1.23 -7.76
CA LEU A 60 -5.81 -0.14 -8.32
C LEU A 60 -4.89 0.85 -9.04
N PRO A 61 -4.92 0.92 -10.39
CA PRO A 61 -3.99 1.76 -11.13
C PRO A 61 -4.21 3.26 -10.85
N GLU A 62 -5.45 3.66 -10.57
CA GLU A 62 -5.84 5.02 -10.15
C GLU A 62 -5.06 5.50 -8.91
N ASN A 63 -4.91 4.62 -7.91
CA ASN A 63 -4.19 4.92 -6.67
C ASN A 63 -2.69 5.09 -6.94
N SER A 64 -2.12 4.22 -7.77
CA SER A 64 -0.71 4.27 -8.17
C SER A 64 -0.38 5.55 -8.94
N ALA A 65 -1.27 5.94 -9.87
CA ALA A 65 -1.17 7.17 -10.62
C ALA A 65 -1.26 8.40 -9.70
N THR A 66 -2.19 8.39 -8.74
CA THR A 66 -2.35 9.47 -7.75
C THR A 66 -1.08 9.67 -6.92
N ILE A 67 -0.48 8.59 -6.42
CA ILE A 67 0.78 8.67 -5.66
C ILE A 67 1.92 9.19 -6.54
N SER A 68 2.01 8.71 -7.78
CA SER A 68 3.03 9.15 -8.74
C SER A 68 2.92 10.64 -9.05
N ALA A 69 1.69 11.13 -9.24
CA ALA A 69 1.41 12.54 -9.50
C ALA A 69 1.69 13.42 -8.26
N ALA A 70 1.35 12.95 -7.06
CA ALA A 70 1.54 13.70 -5.81
C ALA A 70 3.01 13.84 -5.36
N ARG A 71 3.95 13.16 -6.03
CA ARG A 71 5.40 13.24 -5.73
C ARG A 71 6.20 14.12 -6.71
N LYS A 72 5.53 14.84 -7.61
CA LYS A 72 6.11 15.96 -8.36
C LYS A 72 5.99 17.25 -7.57
#